data_AF-V5E979-F1
#
_entry.id   AF-V5E979-F1
#
_cell.length_a   1.000
_cell.length_b   1.000
_cell.length_c   1.000
_cell.angle_alpha   90.00
_cell.angle_beta   90.00
_cell.angle_gamma   90.00
#
_symmetry.space_group_name_H-M   'P 1'
#
loop_
_entity.id
_entity.type
_entity.pdbx_description
1 polymer ?
#
loop_
_entity_poly.entity_id
_entity_poly.type
_entity_poly.pdbx_seq_one_letter_code
_entity_poly.pdbx_strand_id
1 'polypeptide(L)'
;MVLITKVGSATVHKRLLIHLAEQPHSNIYAPNRLYVSDYPLTLGNITFYDALSNVSSTLSSIEEFSALRGELRALMESNQDLDLMSDKDGGWKLDKYKFLPMMGEAYRRFPGKKWYVMVEADTFLFWNELVKWLSTFDPDQQYMLGRPMFCDFDDRKSTPFMHGGSGFVLSRAVMEASYGVDPEFEHNHDNLTQHAAFGDALLTKALYDAPGVNLTDLSPESGERFNTDTPRSVKFTDGLWCRPVLTFHHVTPSDTAHLYDFQRRIEPRLGVNDTVRWCDVWDEFIPLFLRKALKEAAEHDPEIVLPLDEVAPGEVGVVGWKAFEDDDDTRVVSTKNALDCLAKCRSNEGCMMWEWKEKEGMGQCRLGEDFLRIGVTKPRTNDGLTTGWMGRRVDAWRNNLSCSGRTGLNDYAPKDAWRAEDKVEEVVSAEEAEEVPVEEVQEVKQVKADKVGKVLESVAQKHEEKTPPKKEQQKKVADKPKEEQHEKEEQHKDESHKQQQQQHKDKQ
;
A
#
# COMPACT_ATOMS: atom_id res chain seq x y z
N MET A 1 0.98 19.57 10.99
CA MET A 1 1.49 18.65 9.96
C MET A 1 0.95 19.09 8.62
N VAL A 2 1.73 18.88 7.55
CA VAL A 2 1.31 19.06 6.16
C VAL A 2 1.27 17.69 5.51
N LEU A 3 0.16 17.35 4.86
CA LEU A 3 0.07 16.16 4.00
C LEU A 3 0.27 16.59 2.55
N ILE A 4 1.34 16.12 1.94
CA ILE A 4 1.73 16.39 0.57
C ILE A 4 1.44 15.13 -0.24
N THR A 5 0.56 15.24 -1.23
CA THR A 5 0.19 14.13 -2.11
C THR A 5 0.69 14.40 -3.52
N LYS A 6 1.72 13.66 -3.94
CA LYS A 6 2.30 13.72 -5.29
C LYS A 6 1.54 12.79 -6.23
N VAL A 7 1.26 13.26 -7.44
CA VAL A 7 0.65 12.45 -8.51
C VAL A 7 1.14 12.88 -9.88
N GLY A 8 1.09 12.00 -10.88
CA GLY A 8 1.23 12.41 -12.28
C GLY A 8 -0.12 12.86 -12.83
N SER A 9 -0.15 13.89 -13.68
CA SER A 9 -1.40 14.33 -14.32
C SER A 9 -2.06 13.17 -15.10
N ALA A 10 -1.27 12.31 -15.75
CA ALA A 10 -1.73 11.10 -16.45
C ALA A 10 -2.36 10.03 -15.54
N THR A 11 -1.99 10.00 -14.26
CA THR A 11 -2.42 8.96 -13.31
C THR A 11 -3.39 9.47 -12.26
N VAL A 12 -3.72 10.77 -12.25
CA VAL A 12 -4.56 11.39 -11.22
C VAL A 12 -5.93 10.70 -11.10
N HIS A 13 -6.57 10.39 -12.23
CA HIS A 13 -7.86 9.70 -12.24
C HIS A 13 -7.76 8.24 -11.80
N LYS A 14 -6.64 7.58 -12.13
CA LYS A 14 -6.40 6.16 -11.86
C LYS A 14 -6.00 5.89 -10.40
N ARG A 15 -5.26 6.80 -9.78
CA ARG A 15 -4.63 6.58 -8.46
C ARG A 15 -5.28 7.42 -7.35
N LEU A 16 -5.56 8.70 -7.59
CA LEU A 16 -5.95 9.61 -6.51
C LEU A 16 -7.46 9.60 -6.18
N LEU A 17 -8.33 9.37 -7.16
CA LEU A 17 -9.78 9.54 -6.96
C LEU A 17 -10.34 8.66 -5.85
N ILE A 18 -9.81 7.44 -5.68
CA ILE A 18 -10.25 6.55 -4.62
C ILE A 18 -9.95 7.11 -3.23
N HIS A 19 -8.80 7.76 -3.03
CA HIS A 19 -8.48 8.42 -1.77
C HIS A 19 -9.44 9.59 -1.51
N LEU A 20 -9.79 10.37 -2.53
CA LEU A 20 -10.74 11.48 -2.39
C LEU A 20 -12.15 10.99 -2.07
N ALA A 21 -12.53 9.81 -2.56
CA ALA A 21 -13.83 9.19 -2.27
C ALA A 21 -13.88 8.58 -0.86
N GLU A 22 -12.82 7.89 -0.42
CA GLU A 22 -12.83 7.10 0.81
C GLU A 22 -12.38 7.88 2.06
N GLN A 23 -11.48 8.86 1.92
CA GLN A 23 -10.98 9.63 3.06
C GLN A 23 -12.08 10.36 3.86
N PRO A 24 -13.10 10.99 3.25
CA PRO A 24 -14.17 11.65 3.98
C PRO A 24 -15.00 10.73 4.87
N HIS A 25 -14.97 9.43 4.62
CA HIS A 25 -15.64 8.42 5.45
C HIS A 25 -14.81 7.99 6.67
N SER A 26 -13.57 8.43 6.76
CA SER A 26 -12.63 8.10 7.83
C SER A 26 -12.43 9.31 8.75
N ASN A 27 -12.09 9.10 10.02
CA ASN A 27 -11.85 10.19 10.97
C ASN A 27 -10.44 10.79 10.81
N ILE A 28 -10.12 11.26 9.61
CA ILE A 28 -8.80 11.81 9.26
C ILE A 28 -8.84 13.33 9.38
N TYR A 29 -8.09 13.87 10.34
CA TYR A 29 -7.90 15.32 10.47
C TYR A 29 -6.55 15.76 9.89
N ALA A 30 -6.57 16.24 8.65
CA ALA A 30 -5.40 16.76 7.93
C ALA A 30 -5.73 18.12 7.28
N PRO A 31 -5.78 19.23 8.04
CA PRO A 31 -6.25 20.51 7.53
C PRO A 31 -5.25 21.22 6.59
N ASN A 32 -3.95 20.91 6.69
CA ASN A 32 -2.93 21.45 5.79
C ASN A 32 -2.60 20.38 4.74
N ARG A 33 -3.07 20.58 3.51
CA ARG A 33 -2.86 19.65 2.40
C ARG A 33 -2.27 20.37 1.20
N LEU A 34 -1.33 19.72 0.54
CA LEU A 34 -0.80 20.16 -0.75
C LEU A 34 -0.91 19.00 -1.73
N TYR A 35 -1.60 19.23 -2.84
CA TYR A 35 -1.64 18.29 -3.95
C TYR A 35 -0.69 18.79 -5.03
N VAL A 36 0.20 17.92 -5.51
CA VAL A 36 1.24 18.28 -6.46
C VAL A 36 1.17 17.38 -7.68
N SER A 37 1.32 17.99 -8.86
CA SER A 37 1.35 17.32 -10.14
C SER A 37 2.46 17.86 -11.05
N ASP A 38 2.63 17.23 -12.21
CA ASP A 38 3.49 17.68 -13.33
C ASP A 38 2.71 18.52 -14.34
N TYR A 39 1.52 19.01 -13.99
CA TYR A 39 0.75 19.99 -14.76
C TYR A 39 -0.28 20.68 -13.85
N PRO A 40 -0.62 21.97 -14.07
CA PRO A 40 -1.66 22.61 -13.28
C PRO A 40 -3.03 22.05 -13.64
N LEU A 41 -3.70 21.42 -12.68
CA LEU A 41 -5.05 20.87 -12.88
C LEU A 41 -5.93 21.12 -11.66
N THR A 42 -7.25 21.08 -11.88
CA THR A 42 -8.25 21.24 -10.82
C THR A 42 -9.21 20.07 -10.86
N LEU A 43 -9.39 19.40 -9.72
CA LEU A 43 -10.38 18.33 -9.55
C LEU A 43 -11.34 18.71 -8.43
N GLY A 44 -12.59 18.99 -8.78
CA GLY A 44 -13.57 19.53 -7.83
C GLY A 44 -13.09 20.86 -7.25
N ASN A 45 -12.88 20.91 -5.93
CA ASN A 45 -12.35 22.08 -5.22
C ASN A 45 -10.84 21.98 -4.92
N ILE A 46 -10.14 20.99 -5.48
CA ILE A 46 -8.72 20.76 -5.24
C ILE A 46 -7.92 21.32 -6.43
N THR A 47 -7.04 22.27 -6.15
CA THR A 47 -6.07 22.79 -7.12
C THR A 47 -4.71 22.15 -6.89
N PHE A 48 -4.16 21.56 -7.94
CA PHE A 48 -2.84 20.92 -7.92
C PHE A 48 -1.77 21.95 -8.24
N TYR A 49 -0.72 21.96 -7.43
CA TYR A 49 0.49 22.72 -7.73
C TYR A 49 1.27 22.02 -8.84
N ASP A 50 1.63 22.76 -9.88
CA ASP A 50 2.52 22.29 -10.93
C ASP A 50 3.96 22.40 -10.46
N ALA A 51 4.56 21.27 -10.05
CA ALA A 51 5.93 21.28 -9.57
C ALA A 51 6.96 21.59 -10.66
N LEU A 52 6.59 21.55 -11.95
CA LEU A 52 7.53 21.87 -13.04
C LEU A 52 7.28 23.25 -13.65
N SER A 53 6.40 24.07 -13.08
CA SER A 53 6.11 25.41 -13.61
C SER A 53 7.28 26.37 -13.47
N ASN A 54 8.11 26.16 -12.45
CA ASN A 54 9.24 27.00 -12.10
C ASN A 54 10.50 26.14 -11.99
N VAL A 55 10.87 25.43 -13.07
CA VAL A 55 12.20 24.81 -13.16
C VAL A 55 13.20 25.81 -13.73
N SER A 56 14.49 25.65 -13.40
CA SER A 56 15.56 26.51 -13.91
C SER A 56 15.65 26.50 -15.44
N SER A 57 16.26 27.54 -16.03
CA SER A 57 16.51 27.59 -17.47
C SER A 57 17.38 26.41 -17.93
N THR A 58 18.31 25.96 -17.09
CA THR A 58 19.17 24.80 -17.36
C THR A 58 18.34 23.55 -17.57
N LEU A 59 17.44 23.23 -16.63
CA LEU A 59 16.62 22.02 -16.71
C LEU A 59 15.56 22.12 -17.80
N SER A 60 14.92 23.29 -17.93
CA SER A 60 13.89 23.52 -18.96
C SER A 60 14.42 23.41 -20.40
N SER A 61 15.74 23.61 -20.59
CA SER A 61 16.40 23.52 -21.89
C SER A 61 16.92 22.12 -22.21
N ILE A 62 16.82 21.16 -21.29
CA ILE A 62 17.16 19.76 -21.57
C ILE A 62 16.17 19.24 -22.62
N GLU A 63 16.69 18.68 -23.72
CA GLU A 63 15.87 18.22 -24.85
C GLU A 63 14.77 17.25 -24.39
N GLU A 64 15.13 16.22 -23.61
CA GLU A 64 14.16 15.26 -23.07
C GLU A 64 13.08 15.94 -22.22
N PHE A 65 13.46 16.85 -21.30
CA PHE A 65 12.49 17.57 -20.48
C PHE A 65 11.55 18.42 -21.34
N SER A 66 12.10 19.23 -22.25
CA SER A 66 11.34 20.16 -23.08
C SER A 66 10.37 19.43 -24.02
N ALA A 67 10.79 18.29 -24.59
CA ALA A 67 9.96 17.47 -25.46
C ALA A 67 8.80 16.84 -24.69
N LEU A 68 9.09 16.15 -23.58
CA LEU A 68 8.07 15.49 -22.76
C LEU A 68 7.09 16.49 -22.16
N ARG A 69 7.59 17.61 -21.63
CA ARG A 69 6.75 18.65 -21.04
C ARG A 69 5.91 19.38 -22.10
N GLY A 70 6.45 19.57 -23.30
CA GLY A 70 5.74 20.13 -24.44
C GLY A 70 4.60 19.22 -24.93
N GLU A 71 4.87 17.93 -25.06
CA GLU A 71 3.86 16.93 -25.44
C GLU A 71 2.74 16.82 -24.39
N LEU A 72 3.11 16.72 -23.10
CA LEU A 72 2.15 16.72 -22.00
C LEU A 72 1.23 17.95 -22.05
N ARG A 73 1.81 19.14 -22.26
CA ARG A 73 1.04 20.38 -22.39
C ARG A 73 0.09 20.33 -23.57
N ALA A 74 0.54 19.87 -24.73
CA ALA A 74 -0.29 19.77 -25.93
C ALA A 74 -1.49 18.84 -25.72
N LEU A 75 -1.29 17.67 -25.08
CA LEU A 75 -2.37 16.74 -24.78
C LEU A 75 -3.36 17.31 -23.75
N MET A 76 -2.86 17.93 -22.68
CA MET A 76 -3.69 18.57 -21.66
C MET A 76 -4.54 19.72 -22.23
N GLU A 77 -3.93 20.62 -22.98
CA GLU A 77 -4.63 21.79 -23.57
C GLU A 77 -5.64 21.39 -24.65
N SER A 78 -5.46 20.22 -25.26
CA SER A 78 -6.39 19.66 -26.24
C SER A 78 -7.40 18.66 -25.65
N ASN A 79 -7.42 18.47 -24.33
CA ASN A 79 -8.28 17.51 -23.62
C ASN A 79 -8.16 16.08 -24.16
N GLN A 80 -6.95 15.65 -24.49
CA GLN A 80 -6.67 14.31 -25.00
C GLN A 80 -6.28 13.34 -23.88
N ASP A 81 -6.31 12.05 -24.23
CA ASP A 81 -5.84 10.99 -23.34
C ASP A 81 -4.32 11.09 -23.18
N LEU A 82 -3.85 11.16 -21.93
CA LEU A 82 -2.43 11.26 -21.61
C LEU A 82 -1.69 9.95 -21.84
N ASP A 83 -2.40 8.83 -21.99
CA ASP A 83 -1.82 7.56 -22.45
C ASP A 83 -1.38 7.64 -23.94
N LEU A 84 -1.67 8.73 -24.66
CA LEU A 84 -1.22 9.00 -26.03
C LEU A 84 0.19 9.62 -26.12
N MET A 85 0.84 9.89 -24.99
CA MET A 85 2.24 10.33 -25.00
C MET A 85 3.10 9.37 -25.82
N SER A 86 3.95 9.91 -26.68
CA SER A 86 4.84 9.15 -27.56
C SER A 86 5.82 8.28 -26.77
N ASP A 87 6.27 8.79 -25.63
CA ASP A 87 7.03 8.04 -24.63
C ASP A 87 6.10 7.57 -23.52
N LYS A 88 5.89 6.25 -23.43
CA LYS A 88 5.06 5.62 -22.40
C LYS A 88 5.57 5.89 -20.98
N ASP A 89 6.88 6.11 -20.84
CA ASP A 89 7.52 6.44 -19.56
C ASP A 89 7.66 7.96 -19.36
N GLY A 90 7.14 8.79 -20.28
CA GLY A 90 7.36 10.23 -20.23
C GLY A 90 6.89 10.88 -18.93
N GLY A 91 5.79 10.42 -18.35
CA GLY A 91 5.33 10.87 -17.04
C GLY A 91 6.29 10.50 -15.90
N TRP A 92 6.88 9.30 -15.96
CA TRP A 92 7.89 8.84 -15.00
C TRP A 92 9.21 9.60 -15.16
N LYS A 93 9.64 9.86 -16.40
CA LYS A 93 10.84 10.67 -16.70
C LYS A 93 10.71 12.12 -16.21
N LEU A 94 9.51 12.69 -16.29
CA LEU A 94 9.21 13.99 -15.68
C LEU A 94 9.12 13.94 -14.15
N ASP A 95 8.92 12.76 -13.56
CA ASP A 95 8.68 12.60 -12.12
C ASP A 95 9.86 13.04 -11.26
N LYS A 96 11.09 12.77 -11.72
CA LYS A 96 12.30 13.12 -10.97
C LYS A 96 12.42 14.62 -10.65
N TYR A 97 11.87 15.48 -11.49
CA TYR A 97 11.95 16.93 -11.34
C TYR A 97 10.94 17.50 -10.33
N LYS A 98 9.97 16.71 -9.85
CA LYS A 98 8.90 17.21 -8.97
C LYS A 98 9.33 17.34 -7.51
N PHE A 99 10.27 16.53 -7.03
CA PHE A 99 10.51 16.35 -5.59
C PHE A 99 11.04 17.60 -4.88
N LEU A 100 12.05 18.25 -5.43
CA LEU A 100 12.62 19.48 -4.86
C LEU A 100 11.58 20.64 -4.87
N PRO A 101 10.97 21.01 -6.02
CA PRO A 101 9.98 22.10 -6.05
C PRO A 101 8.73 21.83 -5.20
N MET A 102 8.31 20.55 -5.11
CA MET A 102 7.19 20.15 -4.26
C MET A 102 7.43 20.49 -2.78
N MET A 103 8.62 20.15 -2.27
CA MET A 103 8.95 20.40 -0.86
C MET A 103 9.17 21.89 -0.59
N GLY A 104 9.80 22.61 -1.54
CA GLY A 104 9.92 24.07 -1.47
C GLY A 104 8.55 24.76 -1.42
N GLU A 105 7.60 24.33 -2.26
CA GLU A 105 6.24 24.86 -2.23
C GLU A 105 5.48 24.51 -0.95
N ALA A 106 5.67 23.29 -0.43
CA ALA A 106 5.08 22.91 0.85
C ALA A 106 5.57 23.81 1.99
N TYR A 107 6.87 24.13 2.01
CA TYR A 107 7.45 25.03 2.99
C TYR A 107 6.92 26.46 2.85
N ARG A 108 6.89 26.99 1.62
CA ARG A 108 6.36 28.34 1.32
C ARG A 108 4.92 28.53 1.78
N ARG A 109 4.05 27.53 1.53
CA ARG A 109 2.62 27.61 1.92
C ARG A 109 2.39 27.39 3.41
N PHE A 110 3.24 26.58 4.04
CA PHE A 110 3.01 26.12 5.41
C PHE A 110 4.28 26.24 6.27
N PRO A 111 4.90 27.41 6.40
CA PRO A 111 6.14 27.57 7.15
C PRO A 111 5.94 27.22 8.63
N GLY A 112 7.00 26.70 9.26
CA GLY A 112 7.02 26.38 10.70
C GLY A 112 6.12 25.22 11.15
N LYS A 113 5.49 24.47 10.23
CA LYS A 113 4.76 23.24 10.61
C LYS A 113 5.73 22.17 11.11
N LYS A 114 5.34 21.49 12.18
CA LYS A 114 6.15 20.45 12.86
C LYS A 114 6.65 19.32 11.95
N TRP A 115 5.81 18.88 11.01
CA TRP A 115 6.07 17.71 10.16
C TRP A 115 5.51 17.94 8.75
N TYR A 116 6.30 17.57 7.75
CA TYR A 116 5.94 17.57 6.33
C TYR A 116 5.95 16.12 5.85
N VAL A 117 4.76 15.59 5.57
CA VAL A 117 4.54 14.18 5.23
C VAL A 117 4.27 14.09 3.73
N MET A 118 5.09 13.35 3.00
CA MET A 118 4.95 13.13 1.57
C MET A 118 4.47 11.71 1.31
N VAL A 119 3.45 11.56 0.46
CA VAL A 119 2.99 10.28 -0.09
C VAL A 119 2.70 10.41 -1.58
N GLU A 120 2.81 9.32 -2.31
CA GLU A 120 2.32 9.22 -3.69
C GLU A 120 0.83 8.84 -3.73
N ALA A 121 0.18 9.08 -4.87
CA ALA A 121 -1.24 8.79 -5.03
C ALA A 121 -1.60 7.29 -5.07
N ASP A 122 -0.61 6.40 -5.15
CA ASP A 122 -0.73 4.94 -4.99
C ASP A 122 -0.03 4.46 -3.70
N THR A 123 0.02 5.33 -2.69
CA THR A 123 0.47 5.00 -1.34
C THR A 123 -0.66 5.20 -0.35
N PHE A 124 -1.00 4.14 0.37
CA PHE A 124 -1.90 4.23 1.51
C PHE A 124 -1.10 4.61 2.77
N LEU A 125 -1.67 5.51 3.57
CA LEU A 125 -1.08 5.97 4.82
C LEU A 125 -2.13 5.89 5.95
N PHE A 126 -1.81 5.14 7.00
CA PHE A 126 -2.53 5.17 8.27
C PHE A 126 -2.25 6.50 8.98
N TRP A 127 -2.96 7.56 8.56
CA TRP A 127 -2.68 8.93 8.98
C TRP A 127 -2.72 9.13 10.49
N ASN A 128 -3.74 8.57 11.15
CA ASN A 128 -3.91 8.69 12.60
C ASN A 128 -2.78 7.99 13.36
N GLU A 129 -2.29 6.87 12.81
CA GLU A 129 -1.20 6.08 13.41
C GLU A 129 0.13 6.79 13.24
N LEU A 130 0.33 7.45 12.09
CA LEU A 130 1.47 8.33 11.87
C LEU A 130 1.47 9.51 12.86
N VAL A 131 0.31 10.14 13.08
CA VAL A 131 0.17 11.24 14.05
C VAL A 131 0.54 10.78 15.45
N LYS A 132 0.04 9.62 15.90
CA LYS A 132 0.40 9.02 17.19
C LYS A 132 1.91 8.79 17.29
N TRP A 133 2.52 8.18 16.28
CA TRP A 133 3.95 7.88 16.29
C TRP A 133 4.80 9.16 16.31
N LEU A 134 4.50 10.15 15.46
CA LEU A 134 5.23 11.42 15.42
C LEU A 134 5.03 12.28 16.68
N SER A 135 4.00 12.00 17.50
CA SER A 135 3.81 12.70 18.77
C SER A 135 4.89 12.37 19.81
N THR A 136 5.66 11.30 19.60
CA THR A 136 6.75 10.89 20.49
C THR A 136 8.10 11.52 20.15
N PHE A 137 8.17 12.34 19.09
CA PHE A 137 9.40 12.96 18.60
C PHE A 137 9.39 14.46 18.82
N ASP A 138 10.58 15.05 19.01
CA ASP A 138 10.76 16.49 19.06
C ASP A 138 10.96 17.05 17.62
N PRO A 139 10.00 17.80 17.05
CA PRO A 139 10.11 18.31 15.69
C PRO A 139 11.24 19.33 15.48
N ASP A 140 11.86 19.81 16.56
CA ASP A 140 13.03 20.71 16.53
C ASP A 140 14.36 19.96 16.41
N GLN A 141 14.32 18.62 16.49
CA GLN A 141 15.43 17.77 16.05
C GLN A 141 15.28 17.44 14.56
N GLN A 142 16.40 17.19 13.91
CA GLN A 142 16.43 16.87 12.48
C GLN A 142 16.08 15.41 12.26
N TYR A 143 14.96 15.18 11.56
CA TYR A 143 14.52 13.85 11.18
C TYR A 143 14.14 13.82 9.70
N MET A 144 14.63 12.77 9.05
CA MET A 144 14.14 12.30 7.76
C MET A 144 13.71 10.85 7.97
N LEU A 145 12.40 10.63 8.09
CA LEU A 145 11.80 9.35 8.46
C LEU A 145 11.13 8.71 7.24
N GLY A 146 11.33 7.42 7.03
CA GLY A 146 10.67 6.66 5.96
C GLY A 146 11.37 5.32 5.72
N ARG A 147 11.42 4.89 4.46
CA ARG A 147 12.15 3.69 4.02
C ARG A 147 13.46 4.06 3.32
N PRO A 148 14.63 3.83 3.92
CA PRO A 148 15.90 3.91 3.21
C PRO A 148 15.98 2.85 2.10
N MET A 149 16.41 3.27 0.92
CA MET A 149 16.79 2.43 -0.22
C MET A 149 18.18 2.86 -0.68
N PHE A 150 18.79 2.10 -1.59
CA PHE A 150 20.14 2.37 -2.06
C PHE A 150 20.15 2.49 -3.58
N CYS A 151 20.89 3.47 -4.09
CA CYS A 151 21.19 3.56 -5.51
C CYS A 151 22.60 4.13 -5.72
N ASP A 152 23.15 3.86 -6.90
CA ASP A 152 24.44 4.39 -7.31
C ASP A 152 24.20 5.77 -7.94
N PHE A 153 24.60 6.82 -7.23
CA PHE A 153 24.59 8.18 -7.75
C PHE A 153 25.79 8.97 -7.19
N ASP A 154 26.31 9.92 -7.99
CA ASP A 154 27.43 10.81 -7.61
C ASP A 154 28.75 10.05 -7.35
N ASP A 155 29.16 9.20 -8.31
CA ASP A 155 30.37 8.32 -8.31
C ASP A 155 30.52 7.37 -7.10
N ARG A 156 29.58 7.41 -6.16
CA ARG A 156 29.53 6.57 -4.98
C ARG A 156 28.62 5.37 -5.23
N LYS A 157 29.14 4.19 -4.93
CA LYS A 157 28.37 2.95 -4.92
C LYS A 157 27.51 2.89 -3.66
N SER A 158 26.24 2.55 -3.82
CA SER A 158 25.27 2.28 -2.75
C SER A 158 25.04 3.46 -1.80
N THR A 159 24.67 4.62 -2.35
CA THR A 159 24.27 5.78 -1.53
C THR A 159 22.83 5.61 -1.03
N PRO A 160 22.58 5.71 0.29
CA PRO A 160 21.24 5.56 0.82
C PRO A 160 20.39 6.80 0.52
N PHE A 161 19.10 6.60 0.24
CA PHE A 161 18.12 7.65 0.05
C PHE A 161 16.75 7.26 0.60
N MET A 162 15.87 8.25 0.80
CA MET A 162 14.52 7.98 1.28
C MET A 162 13.58 7.66 0.13
N HIS A 163 13.01 6.46 0.10
CA HIS A 163 12.13 6.03 -0.99
C HIS A 163 10.82 6.81 -1.01
N GLY A 164 10.57 7.52 -2.11
CA GLY A 164 9.41 8.39 -2.31
C GLY A 164 8.09 7.62 -2.32
N GLY A 165 8.04 6.47 -2.99
CA GLY A 165 6.84 5.63 -3.09
C GLY A 165 6.35 5.14 -1.72
N SER A 166 7.25 4.76 -0.84
CA SER A 166 6.90 4.34 0.53
C SER A 166 6.35 5.48 1.40
N GLY A 167 6.53 6.72 0.95
CA GLY A 167 6.28 7.93 1.72
C GLY A 167 7.41 8.25 2.70
N PHE A 168 7.51 9.52 3.07
CA PHE A 168 8.49 9.99 4.04
C PHE A 168 7.98 11.18 4.84
N VAL A 169 8.69 11.49 5.93
CA VAL A 169 8.42 12.63 6.80
C VAL A 169 9.70 13.41 7.02
N LEU A 170 9.62 14.74 6.83
CA LEU A 170 10.67 15.68 7.23
C LEU A 170 10.21 16.46 8.45
N SER A 171 11.10 16.61 9.44
CA SER A 171 10.86 17.47 10.59
C SER A 171 10.95 18.95 10.22
N ARG A 172 10.37 19.80 11.07
CA ARG A 172 10.52 21.26 10.96
C ARG A 172 11.98 21.67 10.87
N ALA A 173 12.84 21.10 11.72
CA ALA A 173 14.25 21.45 11.77
C ALA A 173 14.98 21.19 10.44
N VAL A 174 14.68 20.10 9.72
CA VAL A 174 15.27 19.83 8.39
C VAL A 174 14.78 20.85 7.36
N MET A 175 13.49 21.18 7.38
CA MET A 175 12.90 22.13 6.44
C MET A 175 13.40 23.57 6.68
N GLU A 176 13.51 23.98 7.93
CA GLU A 176 14.05 25.30 8.30
C GLU A 176 15.55 25.40 7.99
N ALA A 177 16.33 24.33 8.19
CA ALA A 177 17.75 24.30 7.89
C ALA A 177 18.10 24.24 6.38
N SER A 178 17.10 23.96 5.54
CA SER A 178 17.22 23.93 4.07
C SER A 178 16.43 25.08 3.44
N TYR A 179 15.17 24.84 3.08
CA TYR A 179 14.26 25.82 2.46
C TYR A 179 14.01 27.08 3.31
N GLY A 180 14.22 27.01 4.63
CA GLY A 180 14.15 28.16 5.53
C GLY A 180 15.38 29.07 5.51
N VAL A 181 16.54 28.53 5.16
CA VAL A 181 17.80 29.29 5.01
C VAL A 181 17.93 29.82 3.59
N ASP A 182 17.53 29.02 2.60
CA ASP A 182 17.62 29.33 1.19
C ASP A 182 16.24 29.21 0.51
N PRO A 183 15.57 30.34 0.24
CA PRO A 183 14.26 30.33 -0.43
C PRO A 183 14.26 29.77 -1.86
N GLU A 184 15.44 29.67 -2.48
CA GLU A 184 15.65 29.15 -3.84
C GLU A 184 16.37 27.80 -3.82
N PHE A 185 16.37 27.10 -2.67
CA PHE A 185 17.08 25.84 -2.47
C PHE A 185 16.83 24.83 -3.59
N GLU A 186 15.58 24.68 -4.06
CA GLU A 186 15.24 23.75 -5.14
C GLU A 186 15.95 24.02 -6.47
N HIS A 187 16.44 25.24 -6.71
CA HIS A 187 17.10 25.65 -7.96
C HIS A 187 18.62 25.51 -7.92
N ASN A 188 19.20 25.24 -6.76
CA ASN A 188 20.65 25.17 -6.57
C ASN A 188 21.23 23.77 -6.83
N HIS A 189 20.44 22.87 -7.43
CA HIS A 189 20.78 21.46 -7.64
C HIS A 189 20.69 21.00 -9.11
N ASP A 190 20.77 21.91 -10.09
CA ASP A 190 20.68 21.59 -11.52
C ASP A 190 21.66 20.48 -11.98
N ASN A 191 22.91 20.55 -11.52
CA ASN A 191 23.93 19.56 -11.89
C ASN A 191 23.58 18.17 -11.32
N LEU A 192 23.17 18.12 -10.05
CA LEU A 192 22.76 16.87 -9.40
C LEU A 192 21.50 16.30 -10.07
N THR A 193 20.54 17.15 -10.43
CA THR A 193 19.27 16.78 -11.07
C THR A 193 19.48 16.14 -12.44
N GLN A 194 20.46 16.62 -13.22
CA GLN A 194 20.79 16.06 -14.53
C GLN A 194 21.32 14.62 -14.45
N HIS A 195 22.07 14.30 -13.39
CA HIS A 195 22.71 12.99 -13.22
C HIS A 195 21.88 12.02 -12.37
N ALA A 196 20.91 12.52 -11.60
CA ALA A 196 20.04 11.69 -10.80
C ALA A 196 19.02 10.92 -11.66
N ALA A 197 18.91 9.61 -11.39
CA ALA A 197 17.87 8.76 -11.97
C ALA A 197 16.52 8.89 -11.24
N PHE A 198 16.54 9.20 -9.95
CA PHE A 198 15.35 9.23 -9.09
C PHE A 198 15.23 10.56 -8.34
N GLY A 199 14.03 11.14 -8.32
CA GLY A 199 13.80 12.47 -7.72
C GLY A 199 13.82 12.48 -6.19
N ASP A 200 13.45 11.36 -5.57
CA ASP A 200 13.55 11.13 -4.13
C ASP A 200 15.01 10.97 -3.67
N ALA A 201 15.84 10.28 -4.46
CA ALA A 201 17.29 10.23 -4.26
C ALA A 201 17.92 11.62 -4.38
N LEU A 202 17.54 12.39 -5.41
CA LEU A 202 17.92 13.78 -5.59
C LEU A 202 17.56 14.64 -4.38
N LEU A 203 16.31 14.61 -3.93
CA LEU A 203 15.85 15.36 -2.76
C LEU A 203 16.62 14.96 -1.50
N THR A 204 16.80 13.66 -1.26
CA THR A 204 17.52 13.17 -0.07
C THR A 204 18.94 13.68 -0.05
N LYS A 205 19.65 13.58 -1.18
CA LYS A 205 21.03 14.07 -1.32
C LYS A 205 21.11 15.58 -1.15
N ALA A 206 20.23 16.33 -1.80
CA ALA A 206 20.19 17.79 -1.67
C ALA A 206 20.03 18.22 -0.21
N LEU A 207 19.08 17.62 0.52
CA LEU A 207 18.88 17.89 1.93
C LEU A 207 20.08 17.46 2.79
N TYR A 208 20.65 16.29 2.52
CA TYR A 208 21.79 15.77 3.29
C TYR A 208 23.05 16.63 3.12
N ASP A 209 23.27 17.18 1.93
CA ASP A 209 24.39 18.08 1.64
C ASP A 209 24.16 19.52 2.11
N ALA A 210 22.93 19.88 2.48
CA ALA A 210 22.61 21.24 2.88
C ALA A 210 23.43 21.64 4.12
N PRO A 211 24.14 22.78 4.13
CA PRO A 211 25.07 23.13 5.22
C PRO A 211 24.43 23.19 6.62
N GLY A 212 23.13 23.44 6.71
CA GLY A 212 22.38 23.47 7.97
C GLY A 212 21.88 22.09 8.45
N VAL A 213 21.97 21.05 7.61
CA VAL A 213 21.47 19.71 7.91
C VAL A 213 22.61 18.83 8.40
N ASN A 214 22.42 18.24 9.57
CA ASN A 214 23.37 17.43 10.33
C ASN A 214 22.81 16.01 10.56
N LEU A 215 22.15 15.44 9.55
CA LEU A 215 21.73 14.04 9.57
C LEU A 215 22.97 13.15 9.43
N THR A 216 23.15 12.20 10.33
CA THR A 216 24.26 11.23 10.29
C THR A 216 23.83 9.83 9.84
N ASP A 217 22.53 9.56 9.88
CA ASP A 217 21.90 8.32 9.41
C ASP A 217 20.51 8.64 8.84
N LEU A 218 20.02 7.79 7.94
CA LEU A 218 18.68 7.91 7.37
C LEU A 218 17.71 7.01 8.13
N SER A 219 16.83 7.65 8.88
CA SER A 219 15.62 7.03 9.43
C SER A 219 15.83 5.77 10.32
N PRO A 220 16.81 5.73 11.25
CA PRO A 220 16.98 4.60 12.15
C PRO A 220 15.73 4.30 13.00
N GLU A 221 14.84 5.28 13.20
CA GLU A 221 13.66 5.15 14.05
C GLU A 221 12.46 4.50 13.34
N SER A 222 12.42 4.53 12.01
CA SER A 222 11.25 4.06 11.26
C SER A 222 11.12 2.54 11.24
N GLY A 223 12.23 1.78 11.26
CA GLY A 223 12.20 0.34 11.03
C GLY A 223 11.39 -0.01 9.77
N GLU A 224 10.53 -1.05 9.85
CA GLU A 224 9.66 -1.48 8.75
C GLU A 224 8.27 -0.83 8.79
N ARG A 225 8.15 0.43 9.25
CA ARG A 225 6.86 1.15 9.25
C ARG A 225 6.42 1.61 7.86
N PHE A 226 7.38 1.90 6.99
CA PHE A 226 7.15 2.40 5.64
C PHE A 226 7.52 1.30 4.63
N ASN A 227 6.59 0.95 3.75
CA ASN A 227 6.73 -0.23 2.89
C ASN A 227 6.77 0.13 1.40
N THR A 228 7.51 -0.66 0.64
CA THR A 228 7.67 -0.55 -0.82
C THR A 228 6.56 -1.26 -1.59
N ASP A 229 5.79 -2.11 -0.90
CA ASP A 229 4.91 -3.08 -1.52
C ASP A 229 3.47 -3.00 -0.99
N THR A 230 2.58 -3.72 -1.67
CA THR A 230 1.17 -3.87 -1.27
C THR A 230 1.02 -4.77 -0.04
N PRO A 231 -0.11 -4.70 0.69
CA PRO A 231 -0.35 -5.58 1.85
C PRO A 231 -0.25 -7.08 1.54
N ARG A 232 -0.48 -7.49 0.29
CA ARG A 232 -0.42 -8.91 -0.14
C ARG A 232 0.98 -9.32 -0.60
N SER A 233 1.84 -8.36 -0.91
CA SER A 233 3.19 -8.54 -1.46
C SER A 233 4.29 -8.22 -0.46
N VAL A 234 4.00 -8.02 0.82
CA VAL A 234 5.02 -7.86 1.86
C VAL A 234 5.37 -9.20 2.52
N LYS A 235 6.55 -9.28 3.15
CA LYS A 235 6.97 -10.43 3.97
C LYS A 235 6.48 -10.27 5.41
N PHE A 236 5.79 -11.27 5.91
CA PHE A 236 5.45 -11.37 7.33
C PHE A 236 6.47 -12.26 8.02
N THR A 237 7.25 -11.68 8.93
CA THR A 237 8.27 -12.40 9.71
C THR A 237 7.97 -12.29 11.19
N ASP A 238 8.61 -13.11 12.01
CA ASP A 238 8.47 -13.13 13.46
C ASP A 238 8.85 -11.78 14.08
N GLY A 239 9.94 -11.18 13.61
CA GLY A 239 10.46 -9.89 14.07
C GLY A 239 9.57 -8.70 13.73
N LEU A 240 8.72 -8.83 12.70
CA LEU A 240 7.80 -7.78 12.26
C LEU A 240 6.38 -7.97 12.77
N TRP A 241 5.98 -9.21 13.09
CA TRP A 241 4.60 -9.59 13.38
C TRP A 241 3.88 -8.63 14.35
N CYS A 242 4.55 -8.25 15.43
CA CYS A 242 4.02 -7.37 16.47
C CYS A 242 4.49 -5.91 16.36
N ARG A 243 5.14 -5.53 15.25
CA ARG A 243 5.64 -4.17 15.02
C ARG A 243 4.56 -3.31 14.35
N PRO A 244 4.62 -1.98 14.53
CA PRO A 244 3.77 -1.04 13.80
C PRO A 244 4.01 -1.05 12.30
N VAL A 245 2.95 -0.74 11.53
CA VAL A 245 3.01 -0.45 10.09
C VAL A 245 2.22 0.83 9.80
N LEU A 246 2.74 1.68 8.91
CA LEU A 246 2.18 3.00 8.61
C LEU A 246 1.81 3.18 7.14
N THR A 247 2.55 2.58 6.20
CA THR A 247 2.27 2.73 4.77
C THR A 247 2.33 1.42 4.00
N PHE A 248 1.63 1.42 2.86
CA PHE A 248 1.77 0.44 1.79
C PHE A 248 1.80 1.17 0.46
N HIS A 249 2.67 0.73 -0.45
CA HIS A 249 2.86 1.35 -1.77
C HIS A 249 2.41 0.41 -2.90
N HIS A 250 2.30 0.95 -4.11
CA HIS A 250 1.71 0.30 -5.28
C HIS A 250 0.28 -0.19 -5.03
N VAL A 251 -0.45 0.44 -4.11
CA VAL A 251 -1.82 0.02 -3.80
C VAL A 251 -2.72 0.33 -5.00
N THR A 252 -3.49 -0.68 -5.42
CA THR A 252 -4.50 -0.47 -6.46
C THR A 252 -5.68 0.32 -5.88
N PRO A 253 -6.60 0.83 -6.73
CA PRO A 253 -7.85 1.40 -6.23
C PRO A 253 -8.67 0.42 -5.38
N SER A 254 -8.62 -0.87 -5.71
CA SER A 254 -9.30 -1.90 -4.90
C SER A 254 -8.60 -2.13 -3.55
N ASP A 255 -7.27 -2.16 -3.52
CA ASP A 255 -6.54 -2.25 -2.25
C ASP A 255 -6.76 -1.01 -1.39
N THR A 256 -6.80 0.17 -1.99
CA THR A 256 -7.03 1.44 -1.28
C THR A 256 -8.42 1.48 -0.63
N ALA A 257 -9.46 1.08 -1.36
CA ALA A 257 -10.81 0.96 -0.80
C ALA A 257 -10.85 -0.03 0.37
N HIS A 258 -10.20 -1.18 0.22
CA HIS A 258 -10.11 -2.21 1.27
C HIS A 258 -9.34 -1.69 2.49
N LEU A 259 -8.23 -0.97 2.30
CA LEU A 259 -7.44 -0.39 3.38
C LEU A 259 -8.20 0.69 4.15
N TYR A 260 -8.99 1.54 3.49
CA TYR A 260 -9.85 2.49 4.20
C TYR A 260 -10.96 1.81 4.99
N ASP A 261 -11.59 0.77 4.43
CA ASP A 261 -12.57 -0.04 5.17
C ASP A 261 -11.95 -0.70 6.40
N PHE A 262 -10.77 -1.30 6.22
CA PHE A 262 -9.99 -1.87 7.31
C PHE A 262 -9.65 -0.83 8.37
N GLN A 263 -9.12 0.34 7.99
CA GLN A 263 -8.77 1.43 8.89
C GLN A 263 -9.98 1.82 9.77
N ARG A 264 -11.15 2.04 9.17
CA ARG A 264 -12.38 2.41 9.90
C ARG A 264 -12.82 1.36 10.92
N ARG A 265 -12.56 0.07 10.65
CA ARG A 265 -12.89 -1.04 11.56
C ARG A 265 -11.85 -1.28 12.64
N ILE A 266 -10.57 -1.09 12.35
CA ILE A 266 -9.49 -1.39 13.28
C ILE A 266 -9.22 -0.25 14.24
N GLU A 267 -9.28 1.01 13.81
CA GLU A 267 -8.96 2.19 14.64
C GLU A 267 -9.72 2.24 15.97
N PRO A 268 -11.04 1.97 16.03
CA PRO A 268 -11.79 1.97 17.29
C PRO A 268 -11.35 0.89 18.30
N ARG A 269 -10.62 -0.13 17.83
CA ARG A 269 -10.11 -1.25 18.64
C ARG A 269 -8.68 -1.01 19.12
N LEU A 270 -8.06 0.10 18.73
CA LEU A 270 -6.71 0.46 19.13
C LEU A 270 -6.76 1.37 20.37
N GLY A 271 -5.96 1.01 21.38
CA GLY A 271 -5.71 1.91 22.51
C GLY A 271 -5.05 3.22 22.08
N VAL A 272 -5.04 4.22 22.98
CA VAL A 272 -4.55 5.58 22.70
C VAL A 272 -3.12 5.59 22.14
N ASN A 273 -2.24 4.76 22.70
CA ASN A 273 -0.84 4.64 22.29
C ASN A 273 -0.57 3.43 21.38
N ASP A 274 -1.62 2.79 20.88
CA ASP A 274 -1.52 1.62 20.02
C ASP A 274 -1.75 1.98 18.55
N THR A 275 -1.12 1.19 17.68
CA THR A 275 -1.12 1.39 16.23
C THR A 275 -1.45 0.08 15.52
N VAL A 276 -1.80 0.18 14.24
CA VAL A 276 -1.92 -0.98 13.36
C VAL A 276 -0.58 -1.72 13.30
N ARG A 277 -0.63 -3.05 13.40
CA ARG A 277 0.53 -3.96 13.37
C ARG A 277 0.47 -4.88 12.17
N TRP A 278 1.60 -5.51 11.87
CA TRP A 278 1.70 -6.51 10.80
C TRP A 278 0.72 -7.68 10.96
N CYS A 279 0.49 -8.15 12.19
CA CYS A 279 -0.50 -9.20 12.48
C CYS A 279 -1.94 -8.79 12.12
N ASP A 280 -2.30 -7.51 12.29
CA ASP A 280 -3.63 -7.00 11.91
C ASP A 280 -3.79 -7.01 10.39
N VAL A 281 -2.74 -6.63 9.66
CA VAL A 281 -2.71 -6.65 8.19
C VAL A 281 -2.78 -8.09 7.67
N TRP A 282 -2.04 -9.02 8.26
CA TRP A 282 -2.16 -10.44 7.89
C TRP A 282 -3.61 -10.91 8.03
N ASP A 283 -4.22 -10.70 9.20
CA ASP A 283 -5.57 -11.16 9.49
C ASP A 283 -6.62 -10.54 8.55
N GLU A 284 -6.42 -9.29 8.14
CA GLU A 284 -7.29 -8.59 7.20
C GLU A 284 -7.14 -9.10 5.76
N PHE A 285 -5.90 -9.25 5.29
CA PHE A 285 -5.61 -9.43 3.87
C PHE A 285 -5.50 -10.89 3.43
N ILE A 286 -5.48 -11.87 4.35
CA ILE A 286 -5.52 -13.28 3.94
C ILE A 286 -6.82 -13.60 3.17
N PRO A 287 -6.72 -14.30 2.03
CA PRO A 287 -7.88 -14.68 1.23
C PRO A 287 -8.74 -15.72 1.95
N LEU A 288 -10.01 -15.83 1.54
CA LEU A 288 -10.97 -16.74 2.17
C LEU A 288 -10.53 -18.21 2.18
N PHE A 289 -9.83 -18.69 1.14
CA PHE A 289 -9.34 -20.07 1.12
C PHE A 289 -8.31 -20.30 2.23
N LEU A 290 -7.39 -19.36 2.44
CA LEU A 290 -6.35 -19.47 3.46
C LEU A 290 -6.97 -19.31 4.84
N ARG A 291 -7.95 -18.41 4.99
CA ARG A 291 -8.71 -18.26 6.24
C ARG A 291 -9.44 -19.55 6.64
N LYS A 292 -10.07 -20.23 5.68
CA LYS A 292 -10.71 -21.54 5.92
C LYS A 292 -9.69 -22.61 6.28
N ALA A 293 -8.57 -22.64 5.57
CA ALA A 293 -7.49 -23.58 5.82
C ALA A 293 -6.90 -23.41 7.23
N LEU A 294 -6.66 -22.17 7.67
CA LEU A 294 -6.19 -21.89 9.04
C LEU A 294 -7.23 -22.25 10.10
N LYS A 295 -8.52 -21.99 9.85
CA LYS A 295 -9.59 -22.41 10.76
C LYS A 295 -9.65 -23.93 10.91
N GLU A 296 -9.55 -24.66 9.80
CA GLU A 296 -9.50 -26.13 9.81
C GLU A 296 -8.29 -26.63 10.60
N ALA A 297 -7.11 -26.02 10.40
CA ALA A 297 -5.91 -26.36 11.16
C ALA A 297 -6.08 -26.13 12.67
N ALA A 298 -6.74 -25.03 13.08
CA ALA A 298 -6.96 -24.69 14.49
C ALA A 298 -8.03 -25.56 15.18
N GLU A 299 -9.00 -26.11 14.43
CA GLU A 299 -10.04 -27.00 14.96
C GLU A 299 -9.57 -28.44 15.17
N HIS A 300 -8.44 -28.83 14.56
CA HIS A 300 -7.89 -30.18 14.66
C HIS A 300 -6.86 -30.31 15.81
N ASP A 301 -6.79 -31.51 16.39
CA ASP A 301 -5.89 -31.79 17.51
C ASP A 301 -4.40 -31.71 17.07
N PRO A 302 -3.58 -30.87 17.74
CA PRO A 302 -2.17 -30.71 17.41
C PRO A 302 -1.32 -31.99 17.61
N GLU A 303 -1.82 -33.01 18.31
CA GLU A 303 -1.12 -34.29 18.52
C GLU A 303 -1.38 -35.33 17.41
N ILE A 304 -2.29 -35.07 16.46
CA ILE A 304 -2.52 -36.00 15.35
C ILE A 304 -1.31 -36.02 14.43
N VAL A 305 -0.57 -37.14 14.44
CA VAL A 305 0.46 -37.47 13.45
C VAL A 305 -0.23 -38.16 12.28
N LEU A 306 -0.39 -37.45 11.18
CA LEU A 306 -0.91 -38.03 9.94
C LEU A 306 0.23 -38.69 9.15
N PRO A 307 -0.04 -39.82 8.46
CA PRO A 307 0.86 -40.36 7.44
C PRO A 307 1.23 -39.29 6.39
N LEU A 308 2.44 -39.37 5.83
CA LEU A 308 2.95 -38.42 4.82
C LEU A 308 2.06 -38.31 3.57
N ASP A 309 1.28 -39.35 3.28
CA ASP A 309 0.35 -39.48 2.16
C ASP A 309 -1.03 -38.87 2.41
N GLU A 310 -1.37 -38.55 3.66
CA GLU A 310 -2.61 -37.85 3.99
C GLU A 310 -2.44 -36.32 3.92
N VAL A 311 -3.49 -35.62 3.50
CA VAL A 311 -3.50 -34.15 3.48
C VAL A 311 -3.68 -33.66 4.90
N ALA A 312 -2.70 -32.93 5.44
CA ALA A 312 -2.85 -32.40 6.79
C ALA A 312 -3.92 -31.30 6.83
N PRO A 313 -4.67 -31.16 7.95
CA PRO A 313 -5.68 -30.13 8.13
C PRO A 313 -5.15 -28.75 7.75
N GLY A 314 -5.87 -28.05 6.87
CA GLY A 314 -5.48 -26.72 6.42
C GLY A 314 -4.28 -26.65 5.46
N GLU A 315 -3.75 -27.77 4.96
CA GLU A 315 -2.87 -27.72 3.80
C GLU A 315 -3.65 -27.31 2.56
N VAL A 316 -3.25 -26.21 1.93
CA VAL A 316 -3.93 -25.68 0.75
C VAL A 316 -2.92 -25.37 -0.34
N GLY A 317 -3.26 -25.72 -1.58
CA GLY A 317 -2.53 -25.35 -2.80
C GLY A 317 -3.46 -24.66 -3.78
N VAL A 318 -3.03 -23.54 -4.35
CA VAL A 318 -3.82 -22.71 -5.27
C VAL A 318 -3.05 -22.51 -6.56
N VAL A 319 -3.65 -22.98 -7.66
CA VAL A 319 -3.15 -22.80 -9.02
C VAL A 319 -3.39 -21.36 -9.48
N GLY A 320 -2.45 -20.80 -10.22
CA GLY A 320 -2.49 -19.41 -10.68
C GLY A 320 -2.36 -18.43 -9.53
N TRP A 321 -1.57 -18.75 -8.51
CA TRP A 321 -1.27 -17.85 -7.40
C TRP A 321 0.23 -17.60 -7.32
N LYS A 322 0.64 -16.34 -7.20
CA LYS A 322 2.04 -15.95 -6.98
C LYS A 322 2.17 -15.38 -5.59
N ALA A 323 2.99 -15.99 -4.75
CA ALA A 323 3.33 -15.45 -3.45
C ALA A 323 4.79 -15.03 -3.34
N PHE A 324 5.74 -15.75 -3.94
CA PHE A 324 7.15 -15.35 -3.88
C PHE A 324 7.52 -14.38 -4.99
N GLU A 325 8.40 -13.44 -4.67
CA GLU A 325 9.09 -12.60 -5.65
C GLU A 325 10.42 -13.24 -6.06
N ASP A 326 10.96 -12.81 -7.21
CA ASP A 326 12.14 -13.46 -7.82
C ASP A 326 13.44 -13.26 -7.04
N ASP A 327 13.50 -12.19 -6.26
CA ASP A 327 14.61 -11.83 -5.37
C ASP A 327 14.42 -12.33 -3.93
N ASP A 328 13.35 -13.10 -3.66
CA ASP A 328 13.17 -13.70 -2.35
C ASP A 328 14.23 -14.77 -2.07
N ASP A 329 14.90 -14.62 -0.92
CA ASP A 329 15.79 -15.64 -0.36
C ASP A 329 14.97 -16.86 0.07
N THR A 330 14.78 -17.77 -0.88
CA THR A 330 14.01 -19.00 -0.73
C THR A 330 14.88 -20.18 -1.09
N ARG A 331 14.62 -21.32 -0.45
CA ARG A 331 15.28 -22.56 -0.83
C ARG A 331 14.69 -23.06 -2.14
N VAL A 332 15.48 -23.02 -3.20
CA VAL A 332 15.08 -23.45 -4.55
C VAL A 332 15.52 -24.89 -4.81
N VAL A 333 14.58 -25.75 -5.21
CA VAL A 333 14.84 -27.14 -5.63
C VAL A 333 14.10 -27.44 -6.93
N SER A 334 14.63 -28.36 -7.74
CA SER A 334 13.96 -28.79 -8.97
C SER A 334 13.05 -29.99 -8.69
N THR A 335 11.80 -29.91 -9.14
CA THR A 335 10.78 -30.97 -8.97
C THR A 335 9.95 -31.12 -10.23
N LYS A 336 9.36 -32.30 -10.47
CA LYS A 336 8.66 -32.55 -11.75
C LYS A 336 7.30 -31.87 -11.83
N ASN A 337 6.61 -31.72 -10.69
CA ASN A 337 5.28 -31.14 -10.59
C ASN A 337 5.05 -30.52 -9.20
N ALA A 338 3.93 -29.83 -9.04
CA ALA A 338 3.55 -29.18 -7.78
C ALA A 338 3.39 -30.15 -6.59
N LEU A 339 2.95 -31.40 -6.81
CA LEU A 339 2.80 -32.39 -5.74
C LEU A 339 4.17 -32.87 -5.21
N ASP A 340 5.15 -33.03 -6.11
CA ASP A 340 6.53 -33.31 -5.70
C ASP A 340 7.12 -32.15 -4.88
N CYS A 341 6.78 -30.90 -5.23
CA CYS A 341 7.17 -29.71 -4.47
C CYS A 341 6.53 -29.69 -3.08
N LEU A 342 5.23 -29.97 -2.97
CA LEU A 342 4.54 -30.15 -1.70
C LEU A 342 5.21 -31.23 -0.85
N ALA A 343 5.55 -32.39 -1.44
CA ALA A 343 6.24 -33.46 -0.73
C ALA A 343 7.61 -33.02 -0.20
N LYS A 344 8.34 -32.18 -0.95
CA LYS A 344 9.60 -31.57 -0.47
C LYS A 344 9.35 -30.63 0.70
N CYS A 345 8.31 -29.79 0.65
CA CYS A 345 7.93 -28.95 1.78
C CYS A 345 7.54 -29.78 3.01
N ARG A 346 6.74 -30.85 2.85
CA ARG A 346 6.39 -31.77 3.95
C ARG A 346 7.64 -32.37 4.60
N SER A 347 8.62 -32.80 3.80
CA SER A 347 9.88 -33.38 4.30
C SER A 347 10.81 -32.38 5.00
N ASN A 348 10.60 -31.08 4.82
CA ASN A 348 11.35 -30.03 5.49
C ASN A 348 10.52 -29.48 6.65
N GLU A 349 10.90 -29.75 7.89
CA GLU A 349 10.12 -29.38 9.08
C GLU A 349 9.84 -27.86 9.17
N GLY A 350 10.76 -27.01 8.72
CA GLY A 350 10.61 -25.55 8.75
C GLY A 350 9.76 -24.95 7.63
N CYS A 351 9.41 -25.72 6.59
CA CYS A 351 8.72 -25.17 5.42
C CYS A 351 7.25 -24.82 5.77
N MET A 352 6.91 -23.54 5.71
CA MET A 352 5.54 -23.04 5.99
C MET A 352 4.73 -22.79 4.72
N MET A 353 5.41 -22.49 3.61
CA MET A 353 4.77 -22.27 2.31
C MET A 353 5.70 -22.69 1.18
N TRP A 354 5.13 -22.99 0.02
CA TRP A 354 5.87 -23.42 -1.16
C TRP A 354 5.24 -22.85 -2.42
N GLU A 355 6.04 -22.72 -3.48
CA GLU A 355 5.57 -22.30 -4.79
C GLU A 355 6.26 -23.14 -5.85
N TRP A 356 5.48 -23.61 -6.82
CA TRP A 356 5.98 -24.37 -7.94
C TRP A 356 5.63 -23.69 -9.24
N LYS A 357 6.59 -23.65 -10.16
CA LYS A 357 6.43 -23.12 -11.52
C LYS A 357 7.20 -23.97 -12.51
N GLU A 358 6.59 -24.30 -13.65
CA GLU A 358 7.25 -25.01 -14.73
C GLU A 358 8.36 -24.18 -15.39
N LYS A 359 9.52 -24.80 -15.60
CA LYS A 359 10.69 -24.18 -16.25
C LYS A 359 11.52 -25.23 -17.00
N GLU A 360 11.42 -25.25 -18.33
CA GLU A 360 12.28 -26.07 -19.21
C GLU A 360 12.15 -27.60 -18.97
N GLY A 361 10.92 -28.10 -18.78
CA GLY A 361 10.63 -29.55 -18.66
C GLY A 361 10.86 -30.14 -17.27
N MET A 362 11.55 -29.44 -16.37
CA MET A 362 11.40 -29.59 -14.92
C MET A 362 10.70 -28.35 -14.35
N GLY A 363 10.29 -28.37 -13.09
CA GLY A 363 9.74 -27.20 -12.41
C GLY A 363 10.67 -26.65 -11.34
N GLN A 364 10.65 -25.34 -11.16
CA GLN A 364 11.26 -24.64 -10.05
C GLN A 364 10.30 -24.70 -8.84
N CYS A 365 10.76 -25.31 -7.75
CA CYS A 365 10.07 -25.34 -6.47
C CYS A 365 10.80 -24.43 -5.48
N ARG A 366 10.11 -23.41 -4.97
CA ARG A 366 10.60 -22.51 -3.92
C ARG A 366 9.95 -22.90 -2.60
N LEU A 367 10.74 -23.00 -1.54
CA LEU A 367 10.28 -23.28 -0.18
C LEU A 367 10.52 -22.04 0.70
N GLY A 368 9.49 -21.63 1.44
CA GLY A 368 9.55 -20.54 2.40
C GLY A 368 9.56 -21.09 3.83
N GLU A 369 10.59 -20.73 4.59
CA GLU A 369 10.86 -21.27 5.93
C GLU A 369 10.75 -20.20 7.02
N ASP A 370 11.24 -18.98 6.76
CA ASP A 370 11.38 -17.93 7.79
C ASP A 370 10.38 -16.78 7.66
N PHE A 371 9.52 -16.82 6.65
CA PHE A 371 8.53 -15.77 6.39
C PHE A 371 7.28 -16.33 5.73
N LEU A 372 6.20 -15.57 5.83
CA LEU A 372 4.96 -15.80 5.11
C LEU A 372 4.71 -14.69 4.11
N ARG A 373 4.10 -15.05 2.97
CA ARG A 373 3.52 -14.12 2.01
C ARG A 373 2.10 -14.54 1.69
N ILE A 374 1.24 -13.55 1.49
CA ILE A 374 -0.16 -13.77 1.10
C ILE A 374 -0.23 -14.01 -0.40
N GLY A 375 0.42 -13.17 -1.20
CA GLY A 375 0.46 -13.26 -2.64
C GLY A 375 -0.83 -12.79 -3.34
N VAL A 376 -0.82 -12.91 -4.65
CA VAL A 376 -1.88 -12.43 -5.54
C VAL A 376 -2.24 -13.48 -6.59
N THR A 377 -3.48 -13.43 -7.08
CA THR A 377 -3.91 -14.26 -8.19
C THR A 377 -3.24 -13.83 -9.50
N LYS A 378 -2.69 -14.78 -10.24
CA LYS A 378 -2.16 -14.67 -11.60
C LYS A 378 -2.91 -15.66 -12.51
N PRO A 379 -4.12 -15.33 -12.97
CA PRO A 379 -5.04 -16.27 -13.61
C PRO A 379 -4.67 -16.69 -15.05
N ARG A 380 -3.51 -16.26 -15.59
CA ARG A 380 -3.12 -16.44 -17.00
C ARG A 380 -1.71 -16.97 -17.20
N THR A 381 -1.21 -17.78 -16.28
CA THR A 381 0.13 -18.35 -16.44
C THR A 381 0.02 -19.78 -16.98
N ASN A 382 0.61 -20.01 -18.16
CA ASN A 382 0.69 -21.34 -18.77
C ASN A 382 1.79 -22.22 -18.14
N ASP A 383 2.45 -21.71 -17.09
CA ASP A 383 3.59 -22.33 -16.41
C ASP A 383 3.17 -23.19 -15.19
N GLY A 384 1.87 -23.47 -15.04
CA GLY A 384 1.35 -24.29 -13.94
C GLY A 384 1.62 -23.72 -12.54
N LEU A 385 1.88 -22.42 -12.44
CA LEU A 385 2.19 -21.73 -11.18
C LEU A 385 1.21 -22.14 -10.08
N THR A 386 1.73 -22.66 -8.98
CA THR A 386 0.93 -23.12 -7.84
C THR A 386 1.63 -22.71 -6.55
N THR A 387 0.94 -21.98 -5.67
CA THR A 387 1.43 -21.69 -4.31
C THR A 387 0.63 -22.51 -3.30
N GLY A 388 1.31 -23.06 -2.30
CA GLY A 388 0.65 -23.68 -1.16
C GLY A 388 1.15 -23.19 0.20
N TRP A 389 0.29 -23.35 1.21
CA TRP A 389 0.56 -23.02 2.61
C TRP A 389 0.29 -24.25 3.46
N MET A 390 1.18 -24.47 4.42
CA MET A 390 1.10 -25.58 5.36
C MET A 390 0.29 -25.12 6.59
N GLY A 391 -1.05 -25.17 6.52
CA GLY A 391 -1.96 -24.55 7.48
C GLY A 391 -1.60 -24.77 8.95
N ARG A 392 -1.34 -26.01 9.37
CA ARG A 392 -0.90 -26.31 10.76
C ARG A 392 0.42 -25.64 11.15
N ARG A 393 1.39 -25.58 10.24
CA ARG A 393 2.69 -24.94 10.51
C ARG A 393 2.54 -23.43 10.58
N VAL A 394 1.75 -22.85 9.67
CA VAL A 394 1.43 -21.42 9.67
C VAL A 394 0.67 -21.04 10.95
N ASP A 395 -0.31 -21.84 11.36
CA ASP A 395 -1.08 -21.60 12.57
C ASP A 395 -0.22 -21.73 13.84
N ALA A 396 0.58 -22.79 13.95
CA ALA A 396 1.54 -22.97 15.04
C ALA A 396 2.56 -21.83 15.11
N TRP A 397 3.10 -21.40 13.97
CA TRP A 397 4.01 -20.26 13.89
C TRP A 397 3.34 -18.98 14.41
N ARG A 398 2.10 -18.68 13.98
CA ARG A 398 1.35 -17.50 14.46
C ARG A 398 1.05 -17.57 15.96
N ASN A 399 0.68 -18.73 16.47
CA ASN A 399 0.33 -18.93 17.88
C ASN A 399 1.54 -18.87 18.83
N ASN A 400 2.75 -19.12 18.31
CA ASN A 400 3.99 -18.97 19.07
C ASN A 400 4.45 -17.51 19.21
N LEU A 401 3.84 -16.58 18.47
CA LEU A 401 4.19 -15.16 18.52
C LEU A 401 3.41 -14.44 19.62
N SER A 402 3.99 -13.34 20.13
CA SER A 402 3.48 -12.63 21.31
C SER A 402 2.20 -11.82 21.08
N CYS A 403 1.70 -11.74 19.85
CA CYS A 403 0.48 -11.02 19.51
C CYS A 403 -0.29 -11.68 18.37
N SER A 404 -1.59 -11.40 18.32
CA SER A 404 -2.51 -11.79 17.25
C SER A 404 -3.13 -10.55 16.62
N GLY A 405 -3.70 -10.69 15.41
CA GLY A 405 -4.40 -9.60 14.77
C GLY A 405 -5.77 -9.35 15.44
N ARG A 406 -6.18 -8.09 15.42
CA ARG A 406 -7.35 -7.60 16.17
C ARG A 406 -8.51 -7.26 15.27
N THR A 407 -8.49 -7.75 14.02
CA THR A 407 -9.56 -7.50 13.04
C THR A 407 -10.87 -8.17 13.46
N GLY A 408 -10.81 -9.21 14.28
CA GLY A 408 -11.95 -10.06 14.63
C GLY A 408 -12.50 -10.84 13.42
N LEU A 409 -11.79 -10.86 12.29
CA LEU A 409 -12.17 -11.62 11.09
C LEU A 409 -11.78 -13.10 11.20
N ASN A 410 -10.93 -13.42 12.18
CA ASN A 410 -10.41 -14.74 12.46
C ASN A 410 -10.92 -15.16 13.85
N ASP A 411 -12.04 -15.90 13.88
CA ASP A 411 -12.68 -16.42 15.12
C ASP A 411 -11.82 -17.45 15.88
N TYR A 412 -10.65 -17.81 15.34
CA TYR A 412 -9.68 -18.74 15.91
C TYR A 412 -8.53 -18.04 16.67
N ALA A 413 -8.67 -16.74 16.96
CA ALA A 413 -7.74 -16.06 17.87
C ALA A 413 -7.68 -16.81 19.22
N PRO A 414 -6.48 -16.97 19.82
CA PRO A 414 -6.33 -17.71 21.07
C PRO A 414 -7.30 -17.17 22.12
N LYS A 415 -7.96 -18.09 22.85
CA LYS A 415 -9.07 -17.83 23.80
C LYS A 415 -8.75 -16.81 24.91
N ASP A 416 -7.54 -16.28 24.96
CA ASP A 416 -7.07 -15.31 25.96
C ASP A 416 -6.87 -13.90 25.38
N ALA A 417 -6.98 -13.70 24.06
CA ALA A 417 -6.79 -12.41 23.41
C ALA A 417 -7.88 -11.37 23.75
N TRP A 418 -9.04 -11.81 24.26
CA TRP A 418 -10.15 -10.93 24.66
C TRP A 418 -10.22 -10.68 26.18
N ARG A 419 -9.44 -11.41 27.00
CA ARG A 419 -9.54 -11.31 28.48
C ARG A 419 -8.76 -10.14 29.10
N ALA A 420 -7.98 -9.41 28.31
CA ALA A 420 -7.22 -8.28 28.83
C ALA A 420 -8.05 -6.99 29.00
N GLU A 421 -9.27 -6.93 28.45
CA GLU A 421 -10.13 -5.73 28.50
C GLU A 421 -11.20 -5.77 29.60
N ASP A 422 -11.46 -6.92 30.23
CA ASP A 422 -12.50 -7.09 31.28
C ASP A 422 -12.02 -6.78 32.72
N LYS A 423 -10.93 -6.02 32.90
CA LYS A 423 -10.43 -5.63 34.25
C LYS A 423 -10.48 -4.13 34.55
N VAL A 424 -11.40 -3.41 33.92
CA VAL A 424 -11.75 -2.05 34.32
C VAL A 424 -13.27 -1.94 34.45
N GLU A 425 -13.84 -2.59 35.48
CA GLU A 425 -15.09 -2.18 36.13
C GLU A 425 -15.42 -3.16 37.27
N GLU A 426 -14.86 -2.95 38.46
CA GLU A 426 -15.48 -3.45 39.71
C GLU A 426 -14.92 -2.72 40.95
N VAL A 427 -15.06 -1.39 41.04
CA VAL A 427 -15.00 -0.69 42.33
C VAL A 427 -15.92 0.53 42.31
N VAL A 428 -17.25 0.33 42.32
CA VAL A 428 -18.19 1.21 43.04
C VAL A 428 -19.48 0.45 43.35
N SER A 429 -19.63 -0.06 44.57
CA SER A 429 -20.98 -0.26 45.16
C SER A 429 -20.90 -0.39 46.69
N ALA A 430 -21.46 0.62 47.36
CA ALA A 430 -21.80 0.79 48.78
C ALA A 430 -21.42 2.24 49.10
N GLU A 431 -22.28 3.21 49.38
CA GLU A 431 -23.64 3.37 49.91
C GLU A 431 -24.13 4.70 49.27
N GLU A 432 -25.39 5.00 48.96
CA GLU A 432 -26.54 5.25 49.83
C GLU A 432 -27.70 5.64 48.89
N ALA A 433 -28.92 5.21 49.20
CA ALA A 433 -30.11 5.48 48.41
C ALA A 433 -30.73 6.84 48.77
N GLU A 434 -31.06 7.65 47.77
CA GLU A 434 -32.05 8.73 47.91
C GLU A 434 -32.99 8.75 46.69
N GLU A 435 -34.29 8.72 47.00
CA GLU A 435 -35.43 8.63 46.08
C GLU A 435 -35.75 9.97 45.40
N VAL A 436 -36.03 9.95 44.08
CA VAL A 436 -36.76 11.04 43.39
C VAL A 436 -37.67 10.42 42.30
N PRO A 437 -38.94 10.89 42.13
CA PRO A 437 -40.01 10.10 41.54
C PRO A 437 -40.20 10.23 40.02
N VAL A 438 -40.98 9.27 39.52
CA VAL A 438 -41.37 8.99 38.14
C VAL A 438 -42.47 9.93 37.65
N GLU A 439 -42.23 10.66 36.57
CA GLU A 439 -43.26 11.13 35.63
C GLU A 439 -42.63 11.36 34.24
N GLU A 440 -43.41 11.13 33.17
CA GLU A 440 -43.09 11.31 31.73
C GLU A 440 -42.23 10.25 31.00
N VAL A 441 -42.77 9.04 30.83
CA VAL A 441 -42.41 8.17 29.69
C VAL A 441 -43.65 7.55 29.06
N GLN A 442 -44.49 8.35 28.41
CA GLN A 442 -45.55 7.84 27.52
C GLN A 442 -45.72 8.55 26.16
N GLU A 443 -44.96 9.60 25.83
CA GLU A 443 -45.17 10.31 24.55
C GLU A 443 -44.19 9.99 23.40
N VAL A 444 -43.20 9.13 23.59
CA VAL A 444 -42.15 8.91 22.55
C VAL A 444 -42.41 7.68 21.65
N LYS A 445 -43.44 6.87 21.92
CA LYS A 445 -43.74 5.65 21.13
C LYS A 445 -44.77 5.82 20.02
N GLN A 446 -45.47 6.96 19.94
CA GLN A 446 -46.52 7.17 18.92
C GLN A 446 -46.05 7.95 17.68
N VAL A 447 -44.94 8.70 17.79
CA VAL A 447 -44.40 9.52 16.68
C VAL A 447 -43.51 8.73 15.70
N LYS A 448 -43.07 7.51 16.06
CA LYS A 448 -42.21 6.67 15.19
C LYS A 448 -42.98 5.74 14.24
N ALA A 449 -44.26 5.47 14.48
CA ALA A 449 -45.07 4.60 13.60
C ALA A 449 -45.59 5.35 12.35
N ASP A 450 -45.96 6.62 12.48
CA ASP A 450 -46.56 7.40 11.39
C ASP A 450 -45.57 7.90 10.33
N LYS A 451 -44.27 7.92 10.65
CA LYS A 451 -43.20 8.29 9.70
C LYS A 451 -42.75 7.14 8.79
N VAL A 452 -42.96 5.89 9.19
CA VAL A 452 -42.55 4.71 8.40
C VAL A 452 -43.61 4.37 7.34
N GLY A 453 -44.90 4.61 7.62
CA GLY A 453 -45.99 4.39 6.66
C GLY A 453 -45.95 5.29 5.43
N LYS A 454 -45.57 6.57 5.59
CA LYS A 454 -45.55 7.55 4.47
C LYS A 454 -44.38 7.38 3.49
N VAL A 455 -43.31 6.68 3.88
CA VAL A 455 -42.15 6.45 3.01
C VAL A 455 -42.40 5.27 2.06
N LEU A 456 -43.14 4.24 2.51
CA LEU A 456 -43.40 3.02 1.74
C LEU A 456 -44.41 3.22 0.60
N GLU A 457 -45.37 4.15 0.71
CA GLU A 457 -46.28 4.50 -0.40
C GLU A 457 -45.59 5.27 -1.54
N SER A 458 -44.53 6.03 -1.24
CA SER A 458 -43.80 6.82 -2.25
C SER A 458 -42.85 6.00 -3.13
N VAL A 459 -42.46 4.81 -2.67
CA VAL A 459 -41.55 3.89 -3.40
C VAL A 459 -42.34 2.96 -4.33
N ALA A 460 -43.59 2.63 -3.99
CA ALA A 460 -44.47 1.81 -4.82
C ALA A 460 -44.95 2.54 -6.09
N GLN A 461 -45.10 3.88 -6.06
CA GLN A 461 -45.57 4.67 -7.21
C GLN A 461 -44.49 4.99 -8.26
N LYS A 462 -43.22 4.64 -8.05
CA LYS A 462 -42.13 4.89 -9.01
C LYS A 462 -41.70 3.67 -9.84
N HIS A 463 -42.31 2.51 -9.63
CA HIS A 463 -41.91 1.26 -10.29
C HIS A 463 -42.80 0.84 -11.49
N GLU A 464 -43.78 1.66 -11.89
CA GLU A 464 -44.77 1.29 -12.93
C GLU A 464 -44.61 1.97 -14.31
N GLU A 465 -43.51 2.68 -14.56
CA GLU A 465 -43.19 3.20 -15.90
C GLU A 465 -41.76 2.87 -16.31
N LYS A 466 -41.57 1.73 -16.99
CA LYS A 466 -40.72 1.51 -18.19
C LYS A 466 -40.37 0.03 -18.34
N THR A 467 -41.07 -0.65 -19.23
CA THR A 467 -40.60 -1.92 -19.81
C THR A 467 -41.05 -2.01 -21.27
N PRO A 468 -40.14 -2.12 -22.25
CA PRO A 468 -40.48 -2.57 -23.60
C PRO A 468 -40.03 -4.03 -23.86
N PRO A 469 -40.64 -4.72 -24.84
CA PRO A 469 -40.66 -6.18 -24.91
C PRO A 469 -39.49 -6.81 -25.69
N LYS A 470 -39.24 -8.09 -25.38
CA LYS A 470 -38.29 -8.99 -26.05
C LYS A 470 -38.70 -9.31 -27.49
N LYS A 471 -37.74 -9.36 -28.42
CA LYS A 471 -37.85 -10.09 -29.69
C LYS A 471 -36.64 -11.01 -29.89
N GLU A 472 -36.94 -12.26 -30.24
CA GLU A 472 -36.02 -13.28 -30.75
C GLU A 472 -35.45 -12.89 -32.12
N GLN A 473 -34.20 -13.28 -32.40
CA GLN A 473 -33.84 -13.87 -33.71
C GLN A 473 -32.48 -14.59 -33.68
N GLN A 474 -32.44 -15.65 -34.49
CA GLN A 474 -31.44 -16.71 -34.54
C GLN A 474 -30.18 -16.38 -35.37
N LYS A 475 -29.09 -17.08 -35.01
CA LYS A 475 -27.91 -17.51 -35.79
C LYS A 475 -27.75 -17.04 -37.24
N LYS A 476 -26.58 -16.47 -37.55
CA LYS A 476 -25.78 -16.81 -38.74
C LYS A 476 -24.28 -16.76 -38.42
N VAL A 477 -23.59 -17.82 -38.87
CA VAL A 477 -22.13 -18.05 -38.86
C VAL A 477 -21.54 -17.44 -40.13
N ALA A 478 -20.38 -16.79 -40.04
CA ALA A 478 -19.45 -16.58 -41.16
C ALA A 478 -18.02 -16.32 -40.66
N ASP A 479 -17.08 -16.97 -41.34
CA ASP A 479 -15.63 -17.08 -41.11
C ASP A 479 -14.77 -15.84 -41.45
N LYS A 480 -13.55 -15.85 -40.86
CA LYS A 480 -12.24 -15.23 -41.26
C LYS A 480 -11.72 -14.05 -40.40
N PRO A 481 -10.39 -13.82 -40.33
CA PRO A 481 -9.33 -14.74 -39.93
C PRO A 481 -8.43 -14.13 -38.82
N LYS A 482 -7.60 -15.00 -38.20
CA LYS A 482 -6.60 -14.68 -37.18
C LYS A 482 -5.39 -13.95 -37.79
N GLU A 483 -5.11 -12.74 -37.33
CA GLU A 483 -3.78 -12.10 -37.29
C GLU A 483 -3.98 -10.72 -36.63
N GLU A 484 -3.69 -10.60 -35.33
CA GLU A 484 -3.48 -9.36 -34.54
C GLU A 484 -3.73 -9.63 -33.03
N GLN A 485 -3.12 -10.68 -32.47
CA GLN A 485 -3.08 -10.85 -31.00
C GLN A 485 -1.71 -11.30 -30.49
N HIS A 486 -0.68 -11.32 -31.33
CA HIS A 486 0.67 -11.75 -30.92
C HIS A 486 1.62 -10.62 -30.50
N GLU A 487 1.25 -9.34 -30.65
CA GLU A 487 2.12 -8.20 -30.27
C GLU A 487 1.82 -7.57 -28.91
N LYS A 488 0.70 -7.94 -28.25
CA LYS A 488 0.33 -7.36 -26.94
C LYS A 488 0.86 -8.13 -25.72
N GLU A 489 1.40 -9.33 -25.91
CA GLU A 489 1.94 -10.16 -24.80
C GLU A 489 3.47 -10.17 -24.71
N GLU A 490 4.20 -9.70 -25.72
CA GLU A 490 5.66 -9.53 -25.64
C GLU A 490 6.08 -8.22 -24.94
N GLN A 491 5.23 -7.18 -24.92
CA GLN A 491 5.61 -5.87 -24.37
C GLN A 491 5.51 -5.77 -22.84
N HIS A 492 4.63 -6.53 -22.17
CA HIS A 492 4.57 -6.54 -20.69
C HIS A 492 5.70 -7.35 -20.04
N LYS A 493 6.37 -8.24 -20.79
CA LYS A 493 7.56 -8.96 -20.32
C LYS A 493 8.79 -8.06 -20.29
N ASP A 494 8.86 -7.05 -21.16
CA ASP A 494 10.01 -6.14 -21.30
C ASP A 494 10.07 -5.09 -20.17
N GLU A 495 8.93 -4.73 -19.54
CA GLU A 495 8.85 -3.79 -18.41
C GLU A 495 9.48 -4.34 -17.11
N SER A 496 9.26 -5.62 -16.79
CA SER A 496 9.92 -6.25 -15.63
C SER A 496 11.40 -6.56 -15.89
N HIS A 497 11.76 -6.84 -17.14
CA HIS A 497 13.12 -7.24 -17.49
C HIS A 497 14.07 -6.04 -17.55
N LYS A 498 13.59 -4.84 -17.89
CA LYS A 498 14.39 -3.60 -17.87
C LYS A 498 14.64 -3.07 -16.45
N GLN A 499 13.69 -3.22 -15.53
CA GLN A 499 13.91 -2.89 -14.11
C GLN A 499 14.97 -3.81 -13.47
N GLN A 500 15.04 -5.09 -13.85
CA GLN A 500 16.05 -6.03 -13.34
C GLN A 500 17.40 -5.96 -14.07
N GLN A 501 17.45 -5.69 -15.38
CA GLN A 501 18.73 -5.61 -16.11
C GLN A 501 19.54 -4.35 -15.76
N GLN A 502 18.90 -3.26 -15.35
CA GLN A 502 19.62 -2.09 -14.85
C GLN A 502 20.26 -2.39 -13.48
N GLN A 503 19.55 -3.10 -12.59
CA GLN A 503 20.10 -3.54 -11.29
C GLN A 503 21.22 -4.60 -11.43
N HIS A 504 21.23 -5.40 -12.50
CA HIS A 504 22.25 -6.43 -12.72
C HIS A 504 23.57 -5.89 -13.30
N LYS A 505 23.57 -4.71 -13.93
CA LYS A 505 24.79 -4.06 -14.43
C LYS A 505 25.59 -3.35 -13.34
N ASP A 506 24.95 -2.97 -12.23
CA ASP A 506 25.61 -2.31 -11.11
C ASP A 506 26.19 -3.30 -10.06
N LYS A 507 25.97 -4.61 -10.25
CA LYS A 507 26.49 -5.70 -9.39
C LYS A 507 27.58 -6.57 -10.05
N GLN A 508 28.13 -6.18 -11.20
CA GLN A 508 29.36 -6.78 -11.76
C GLN A 508 30.57 -5.87 -11.63
#